data_AF-A0A3D2L8P3-F1
#
_entry.id   AF-A0A3D2L8P3-F1
#
_cell.length_a   1.000
_cell.length_b   1.000
_cell.length_c   1.000
_cell.angle_alpha   90.00
_cell.angle_beta   90.00
_cell.angle_gamma   90.00
#
_symmetry.space_group_name_H-M   'P 1'
#
loop_
_entity.id
_entity.type
_entity.pdbx_description
1 polymer ?
#
loop_
_entity_poly.entity_id
_entity_poly.type
_entity_poly.pdbx_seq_one_letter_code
_entity_poly.pdbx_strand_id
1 'polypeptide(L)'
;MSLLERVIRGHRCRSTHHYIAMDALSLIASEEADKWKDLFLVHHEHLLEGAKAPDSKFKDFRNHVLHISEGEWGGAPGKAMEWYATAVDHLRRKQWSKAAYAFGVLSHYYADPIQPFHTGQTEEEGTMHRAVEWSIAKSRDKIDARIETLGYPDVPVPDGAGFIADMVRNGARLSHPHYQTFIDHYDLDVGVKDPPAGLDETMFDAIVELVAYATAGFGAILSRGIAEAAVSPPKTNLTLQGYIETLDIPLRWVTAKLSDAADKRTVTRMYKEYQKTGKVIRTLPDDDKEIRKLHAKQVLRVPLKELNKQEIGPIGSKNKAVEER
;
A
#
# COMPACT_ATOMS: atom_id res chain seq x y z
N MET A 1 -19.81 10.00 -3.60
CA MET A 1 -18.54 10.54 -4.12
C MET A 1 -18.79 11.87 -4.82
N SER A 2 -18.06 12.95 -4.51
CA SER A 2 -18.20 14.24 -5.21
C SER A 2 -17.63 14.15 -6.65
N LEU A 3 -17.94 15.11 -7.52
CA LEU A 3 -17.36 15.13 -8.88
C LEU A 3 -15.84 15.40 -8.83
N LEU A 4 -15.39 16.32 -7.97
CA LEU A 4 -13.96 16.57 -7.80
C LEU A 4 -13.22 15.30 -7.35
N GLU A 5 -13.77 14.61 -6.35
CA GLU A 5 -13.21 13.37 -5.83
C GLU A 5 -13.09 12.31 -6.93
N ARG A 6 -14.13 12.11 -7.75
CA ARG A 6 -14.08 11.22 -8.93
C ARG A 6 -12.95 11.59 -9.89
N VAL A 7 -12.76 12.89 -10.15
CA VAL A 7 -11.72 13.37 -11.06
C VAL A 7 -10.32 13.19 -10.47
N ILE A 8 -10.09 13.53 -9.20
CA ILE A 8 -8.82 13.27 -8.50
C ILE A 8 -8.53 11.76 -8.52
N ARG A 9 -9.52 10.95 -8.16
CA ARG A 9 -9.39 9.51 -8.10
C ARG A 9 -9.02 8.90 -9.46
N GLY A 10 -9.74 9.26 -10.53
CA GLY A 10 -9.45 8.74 -11.87
C GLY A 10 -8.14 9.27 -12.49
N HIS A 11 -7.78 10.52 -12.21
CA HIS A 11 -6.69 11.20 -12.95
C HIS A 11 -5.43 11.48 -12.13
N ARG A 12 -5.43 11.35 -10.81
CA ARG A 12 -4.27 11.62 -9.92
C ARG A 12 -3.85 10.39 -9.11
N CYS A 13 -4.76 9.47 -8.78
CA CYS A 13 -4.37 8.22 -8.13
C CYS A 13 -3.65 7.28 -9.11
N ARG A 14 -2.54 6.66 -8.66
CA ARG A 14 -1.62 5.88 -9.52
C ARG A 14 -1.01 4.66 -8.83
N SER A 15 -1.37 4.40 -7.58
CA SER A 15 -0.92 3.23 -6.80
C SER A 15 -1.99 2.88 -5.80
N THR A 16 -1.94 1.66 -5.27
CA THR A 16 -2.82 1.20 -4.19
C THR A 16 -2.80 2.18 -3.01
N HIS A 17 -1.64 2.68 -2.59
CA HIS A 17 -1.53 3.71 -1.53
C HIS A 17 -2.29 5.00 -1.83
N HIS A 18 -2.22 5.51 -3.06
CA HIS A 18 -2.99 6.71 -3.43
C HIS A 18 -4.49 6.47 -3.23
N TYR A 19 -4.98 5.31 -3.67
CA TYR A 19 -6.40 5.00 -3.54
C TYR A 19 -6.80 4.75 -2.09
N ILE A 20 -6.01 4.04 -1.28
CA ILE A 20 -6.27 3.87 0.15
C ILE A 20 -6.37 5.23 0.84
N ALA A 21 -5.39 6.12 0.61
CA ALA A 21 -5.38 7.45 1.21
C ALA A 21 -6.57 8.31 0.78
N MET A 22 -6.94 8.27 -0.51
CA MET A 22 -8.08 9.04 -1.02
C MET A 22 -9.43 8.47 -0.56
N ASP A 23 -9.63 7.17 -0.73
CA ASP A 23 -10.93 6.54 -0.47
C ASP A 23 -11.29 6.60 1.02
N ALA A 24 -10.29 6.56 1.91
CA ALA A 24 -10.45 6.75 3.34
C ALA A 24 -11.04 8.12 3.74
N LEU A 25 -10.90 9.16 2.89
CA LEU A 25 -11.52 10.47 3.18
C LEU A 25 -13.05 10.39 3.23
N SER A 26 -13.66 9.43 2.53
CA SER A 26 -15.10 9.17 2.59
C SER A 26 -15.54 8.46 3.87
N LEU A 27 -14.59 7.99 4.68
CA LEU A 27 -14.83 7.24 5.91
C LEU A 27 -14.50 8.05 7.17
N ILE A 28 -14.27 9.36 7.03
CA ILE A 28 -14.05 10.26 8.16
C ILE A 28 -15.35 10.32 8.99
N ALA A 29 -15.27 9.86 10.24
CA ALA A 29 -16.32 9.95 11.24
C ALA A 29 -16.16 11.24 12.05
N SER A 30 -16.89 12.29 11.65
CA SER A 30 -16.94 13.59 12.33
C SER A 30 -18.25 14.29 12.01
N GLU A 31 -18.76 15.15 12.90
CA GLU A 31 -19.90 16.03 12.60
C GLU A 31 -19.62 16.97 11.41
N GLU A 32 -18.34 17.26 11.14
CA GLU A 32 -17.90 18.11 10.02
C GLU A 32 -17.17 17.30 8.93
N ALA A 33 -17.48 16.01 8.77
CA ALA A 33 -16.80 15.09 7.86
C ALA A 33 -16.65 15.62 6.43
N ASP A 34 -17.73 16.17 5.85
CA ASP A 34 -17.70 16.72 4.49
C ASP A 34 -16.70 17.88 4.34
N LYS A 35 -16.60 18.76 5.35
CA LYS A 35 -15.65 19.89 5.33
C LYS A 35 -14.20 19.41 5.47
N TRP A 36 -13.97 18.39 6.29
CA TRP A 36 -12.65 17.76 6.42
C TRP A 36 -12.22 17.08 5.14
N LYS A 37 -13.12 16.32 4.53
CA LYS A 37 -12.89 15.71 3.22
C LYS A 37 -12.58 16.77 2.18
N ASP A 38 -13.36 17.84 2.11
CA ASP A 38 -13.13 18.96 1.20
C ASP A 38 -11.75 19.60 1.38
N LEU A 39 -11.29 19.80 2.62
CA LEU A 39 -9.93 20.27 2.92
C LEU A 39 -8.86 19.36 2.30
N PHE A 40 -8.99 18.05 2.48
CA PHE A 40 -8.03 17.09 1.95
C PHE A 40 -8.12 16.95 0.42
N LEU A 41 -9.31 17.13 -0.18
CA LEU A 41 -9.46 17.23 -1.64
C LEU A 41 -8.74 18.46 -2.20
N VAL A 42 -8.83 19.61 -1.53
CA VAL A 42 -8.05 20.81 -1.89
C VAL A 42 -6.54 20.54 -1.82
N HIS A 43 -6.09 19.80 -0.79
CA HIS A 43 -4.68 19.46 -0.59
C HIS A 43 -4.27 18.08 -1.14
N HIS A 44 -5.05 17.49 -2.06
CA HIS A 44 -4.83 16.11 -2.52
C HIS A 44 -3.43 15.89 -3.10
N GLU A 45 -2.82 16.88 -3.78
CA GLU A 45 -1.46 16.72 -4.31
C GLU A 45 -0.45 16.40 -3.19
N HIS A 46 -0.59 17.05 -2.03
CA HIS A 46 0.27 16.81 -0.87
C HIS A 46 -0.03 15.45 -0.24
N LEU A 47 -1.32 15.08 -0.13
CA LEU A 47 -1.75 13.78 0.38
C LEU A 47 -1.17 12.64 -0.47
N LEU A 48 -1.32 12.72 -1.80
CA LEU A 48 -0.84 11.72 -2.74
C LEU A 48 0.69 11.70 -2.79
N GLU A 49 1.35 12.86 -2.74
CA GLU A 49 2.81 12.94 -2.64
C GLU A 49 3.33 12.26 -1.37
N GLY A 50 2.67 12.50 -0.23
CA GLY A 50 2.99 11.84 1.04
C GLY A 50 2.84 10.32 0.96
N ALA A 51 1.74 9.84 0.37
CA ALA A 51 1.44 8.41 0.20
C ALA A 51 2.44 7.64 -0.67
N LYS A 52 3.35 8.33 -1.36
CA LYS A 52 4.47 7.73 -2.14
C LYS A 52 5.85 8.13 -1.65
N ALA A 53 5.96 9.06 -0.71
CA ALA A 53 7.24 9.56 -0.25
C ALA A 53 8.13 8.47 0.38
N PRO A 54 7.60 7.49 1.14
CA PRO A 54 8.41 6.38 1.66
C PRO A 54 9.15 5.62 0.57
N ASP A 55 8.47 5.15 -0.48
CA ASP A 55 9.11 4.43 -1.59
C ASP A 55 10.08 5.29 -2.42
N SER A 56 9.68 6.53 -2.70
CA SER A 56 10.32 7.33 -3.75
C SER A 56 11.38 8.30 -3.23
N LYS A 57 11.27 8.75 -1.97
CA LYS A 57 12.12 9.79 -1.38
C LYS A 57 12.88 9.29 -0.16
N PHE A 58 12.19 8.71 0.82
CA PHE A 58 12.82 8.32 2.09
C PHE A 58 13.64 7.05 1.92
N LYS A 59 13.09 6.07 1.20
CA LYS A 59 13.73 4.78 0.92
C LYS A 59 14.20 4.09 2.20
N ASP A 60 13.45 4.26 3.28
CA ASP A 60 13.70 3.67 4.59
C ASP A 60 13.00 2.32 4.72
N PHE A 61 13.24 1.44 3.74
CA PHE A 61 12.46 0.24 3.44
C PHE A 61 12.13 -0.66 4.65
N ARG A 62 13.03 -0.76 5.64
CA ARG A 62 12.75 -1.50 6.88
C ARG A 62 11.49 -1.02 7.62
N ASN A 63 11.11 0.24 7.44
CA ASN A 63 9.92 0.83 8.05
C ASN A 63 8.63 0.50 7.29
N HIS A 64 8.69 -0.21 6.16
CA HIS A 64 7.52 -0.67 5.41
C HIS A 64 7.04 -2.04 5.92
N VAL A 65 7.93 -2.80 6.55
CA VAL A 65 7.64 -4.19 6.95
C VAL A 65 7.37 -4.33 8.45
N LEU A 66 6.63 -5.39 8.79
CA LEU A 66 6.44 -5.90 10.15
C LEU A 66 6.30 -7.43 10.13
N HIS A 67 7.41 -8.13 10.35
CA HIS A 67 7.46 -9.59 10.30
C HIS A 67 6.91 -10.21 11.59
N ILE A 68 5.66 -10.66 11.54
CA ILE A 68 4.92 -11.14 12.71
C ILE A 68 5.55 -12.39 13.32
N SER A 69 5.94 -13.34 12.49
CA SER A 69 6.54 -14.61 12.94
C SER A 69 8.01 -14.51 13.36
N GLU A 70 8.61 -13.32 13.23
CA GLU A 70 10.03 -13.09 13.48
C GLU A 70 10.27 -12.10 14.63
N GLY A 71 9.36 -12.11 15.61
CA GLY A 71 9.43 -11.24 16.78
C GLY A 71 9.09 -9.78 16.46
N GLU A 72 8.15 -9.55 15.54
CA GLU A 72 7.76 -8.21 15.06
C GLU A 72 8.96 -7.44 14.45
N TRP A 73 9.83 -8.16 13.72
CA TRP A 73 10.97 -7.53 13.06
C TRP A 73 10.50 -6.56 11.96
N GLY A 74 10.88 -5.30 12.06
CA GLY A 74 10.45 -4.27 11.14
C GLY A 74 10.51 -2.90 11.80
N GLY A 75 9.85 -1.91 11.19
CA GLY A 75 9.81 -0.54 11.70
C GLY A 75 8.48 0.18 11.53
N ALA A 76 7.51 -0.43 10.84
CA ALA A 76 6.25 0.22 10.49
C ALA A 76 5.46 0.78 11.69
N PRO A 77 5.28 0.07 12.83
CA PRO A 77 4.54 0.61 13.97
C PRO A 77 5.13 1.92 14.52
N GLY A 78 6.46 1.96 14.67
CA GLY A 78 7.18 3.13 15.16
C GLY A 78 7.06 4.31 14.21
N LYS A 79 7.24 4.05 12.91
CA LYS A 79 7.19 5.09 11.88
C LYS A 79 5.77 5.63 11.68
N ALA A 80 4.75 4.78 11.77
CA ALA A 80 3.35 5.19 11.75
C ALA A 80 3.02 6.10 12.95
N MET A 81 3.46 5.77 14.17
CA MET A 81 3.27 6.65 15.33
C MET A 81 3.91 8.03 15.15
N GLU A 82 5.14 8.08 14.62
CA GLU A 82 5.85 9.33 14.35
C GLU A 82 5.09 10.23 13.38
N TRP A 83 4.61 9.66 12.27
CA TRP A 83 3.88 10.42 11.26
C TRP A 83 2.46 10.79 11.70
N TYR A 84 1.83 9.99 12.55
CA TYR A 84 0.58 10.37 13.21
C TYR A 84 0.76 11.60 14.10
N ALA A 85 1.75 11.58 15.01
CA ALA A 85 2.04 12.72 15.87
C ALA A 85 2.34 13.99 15.04
N THR A 86 3.10 13.83 13.96
CA THR A 86 3.43 14.91 13.02
C THR A 86 2.19 15.46 12.31
N ALA A 87 1.30 14.59 11.83
CA ALA A 87 0.07 14.99 11.16
C ALA A 87 -0.87 15.76 12.10
N VAL A 88 -1.05 15.28 13.34
CA VAL A 88 -1.88 15.93 14.35
C VAL A 88 -1.29 17.27 14.80
N ASP A 89 0.03 17.40 14.96
CA ASP A 89 0.68 18.69 15.26
C ASP A 89 0.45 19.70 14.11
N HIS A 90 0.59 19.27 12.85
CA HIS A 90 0.29 20.13 11.71
C HIS A 90 -1.18 20.55 11.66
N LEU A 91 -2.12 19.65 11.97
CA LEU A 91 -3.54 20.00 12.09
C LEU A 91 -3.78 21.06 13.18
N ARG A 92 -3.23 20.86 14.39
CA ARG A 92 -3.35 21.82 15.51
C ARG A 92 -2.85 23.21 15.13
N ARG A 93 -1.75 23.26 14.37
CA ARG A 93 -1.15 24.50 13.87
C ARG A 93 -1.83 25.04 12.60
N LYS A 94 -2.91 24.40 12.13
CA LYS A 94 -3.65 24.78 10.92
C LYS A 94 -2.78 24.80 9.65
N GLN A 95 -1.74 23.97 9.63
CA GLN A 95 -0.81 23.81 8.51
C GLN A 95 -1.35 22.74 7.55
N TRP A 96 -2.48 23.02 6.91
CA TRP A 96 -3.32 22.04 6.22
C TRP A 96 -2.60 21.23 5.14
N SER A 97 -1.78 21.86 4.30
CA SER A 97 -1.01 21.15 3.27
C SER A 97 0.04 20.21 3.88
N LYS A 98 0.69 20.62 4.98
CA LYS A 98 1.65 19.79 5.70
C LYS A 98 0.95 18.64 6.43
N ALA A 99 -0.23 18.89 7.00
CA ALA A 99 -1.05 17.84 7.60
C ALA A 99 -1.47 16.81 6.54
N ALA A 100 -1.93 17.24 5.37
CA ALA A 100 -2.28 16.36 4.27
C ALA A 100 -1.08 15.51 3.82
N TYR A 101 0.09 16.11 3.66
CA TYR A 101 1.33 15.37 3.36
C TYR A 101 1.65 14.33 4.44
N ALA A 102 1.64 14.74 5.72
CA ALA A 102 1.95 13.85 6.84
C ALA A 102 0.95 12.68 6.96
N PHE A 103 -0.34 12.93 6.74
CA PHE A 103 -1.34 11.87 6.66
C PHE A 103 -1.11 10.94 5.47
N GLY A 104 -0.71 11.47 4.32
CA GLY A 104 -0.33 10.66 3.17
C GLY A 104 0.80 9.71 3.53
N VAL A 105 1.87 10.21 4.14
CA VAL A 105 2.99 9.39 4.59
C VAL A 105 2.54 8.34 5.62
N LEU A 106 1.71 8.74 6.58
CA LEU A 106 1.14 7.81 7.57
C LEU A 106 0.35 6.68 6.89
N SER A 107 -0.48 7.00 5.89
CA SER A 107 -1.29 6.00 5.18
C SER A 107 -0.44 4.89 4.56
N HIS A 108 0.78 5.24 4.14
CA HIS A 108 1.70 4.30 3.52
C HIS A 108 2.23 3.30 4.56
N TYR A 109 2.85 3.80 5.63
CA TYR A 109 3.37 2.94 6.70
C TYR A 109 2.29 2.19 7.48
N TYR A 110 1.05 2.68 7.46
CA TYR A 110 -0.09 1.93 7.99
C TYR A 110 -0.52 0.79 7.06
N ALA A 111 -0.55 1.04 5.75
CA ALA A 111 -1.05 0.09 4.76
C ALA A 111 -0.05 -1.01 4.40
N ASP A 112 1.26 -0.73 4.37
CA ASP A 112 2.25 -1.72 3.93
C ASP A 112 2.13 -3.04 4.71
N PRO A 113 2.11 -3.07 6.06
CA PRO A 113 2.01 -4.33 6.78
C PRO A 113 0.67 -5.05 6.62
N ILE A 114 -0.33 -4.40 6.02
CA ILE A 114 -1.64 -5.01 5.69
C ILE A 114 -1.56 -5.76 4.36
N GLN A 115 -0.51 -5.55 3.57
CA GLN A 115 -0.20 -6.40 2.43
C GLN A 115 0.63 -7.61 2.93
N PRO A 116 0.28 -8.86 2.54
CA PRO A 116 0.89 -10.05 3.15
C PRO A 116 2.42 -10.12 3.05
N PHE A 117 3.02 -9.81 1.91
CA PHE A 117 4.47 -9.84 1.68
C PHE A 117 5.27 -8.83 2.51
N HIS A 118 4.65 -7.86 3.16
CA HIS A 118 5.33 -6.98 4.13
C HIS A 118 5.35 -7.57 5.56
N THR A 119 4.89 -8.82 5.73
CA THR A 119 4.81 -9.50 7.05
C THR A 119 5.77 -10.68 7.23
N GLY A 120 6.67 -10.90 6.28
CA GLY A 120 7.66 -11.96 6.29
C GLY A 120 8.72 -11.69 5.23
N GLN A 121 9.65 -12.63 5.08
CA GLN A 121 10.61 -12.60 3.99
C GLN A 121 11.01 -14.02 3.62
N THR A 122 10.83 -14.38 2.35
CA THR A 122 11.38 -15.62 1.79
C THR A 122 11.96 -15.39 0.39
N GLU A 123 12.64 -16.41 -0.13
CA GLU A 123 13.26 -16.32 -1.45
C GLU A 123 12.25 -16.52 -2.58
N GLU A 124 11.16 -17.27 -2.32
CA GLU A 124 10.00 -17.44 -3.20
C GLU A 124 9.31 -16.09 -3.41
N GLU A 125 9.02 -15.38 -2.32
CA GLU A 125 8.41 -14.05 -2.34
C GLU A 125 9.22 -13.09 -3.22
N GLY A 126 10.55 -13.05 -3.06
CA GLY A 126 11.42 -12.20 -3.88
C GLY A 126 11.32 -12.46 -5.39
N THR A 127 10.85 -13.64 -5.82
CA THR A 127 10.61 -13.90 -7.25
C THR A 127 9.36 -13.23 -7.82
N MET A 128 8.39 -12.93 -6.96
CA MET A 128 7.04 -12.55 -7.37
C MET A 128 6.49 -11.29 -6.71
N HIS A 129 7.11 -10.77 -5.65
CA HIS A 129 6.62 -9.62 -4.86
C HIS A 129 6.15 -8.49 -5.77
N ARG A 130 7.06 -7.97 -6.59
CA ARG A 130 6.75 -6.86 -7.49
C ARG A 130 5.68 -7.19 -8.54
N ALA A 131 5.60 -8.45 -8.97
CA ALA A 131 4.59 -8.89 -9.91
C ALA A 131 3.21 -8.86 -9.25
N VAL A 132 3.09 -9.38 -8.02
CA VAL A 132 1.84 -9.35 -7.24
C VAL A 132 1.37 -7.92 -6.98
N GLU A 133 2.25 -7.02 -6.54
CA GLU A 133 1.89 -5.62 -6.32
C GLU A 133 1.36 -4.94 -7.59
N TRP A 134 2.02 -5.20 -8.72
CA TRP A 134 1.58 -4.67 -10.01
C TRP A 134 0.21 -5.23 -10.39
N SER A 135 -0.01 -6.54 -10.20
CA SER A 135 -1.29 -7.20 -10.45
C SER A 135 -2.43 -6.64 -9.60
N ILE A 136 -2.18 -6.35 -8.32
CA ILE A 136 -3.13 -5.66 -7.44
C ILE A 136 -3.46 -4.27 -7.97
N ALA A 137 -2.43 -3.47 -8.30
CA ALA A 137 -2.60 -2.11 -8.81
C ALA A 137 -3.40 -2.09 -10.13
N LYS A 138 -3.19 -3.07 -11.01
CA LYS A 138 -3.92 -3.21 -12.29
C LYS A 138 -5.33 -3.76 -12.11
N SER A 139 -5.67 -4.31 -10.96
CA SER A 139 -6.99 -4.86 -10.65
C SER A 139 -7.90 -3.89 -9.90
N ARG A 140 -7.55 -2.60 -9.82
CA ARG A 140 -8.27 -1.62 -9.00
C ARG A 140 -9.78 -1.57 -9.26
N ASP A 141 -10.20 -1.56 -10.52
CA ASP A 141 -11.63 -1.47 -10.86
C ASP A 141 -12.42 -2.68 -10.35
N LYS A 142 -11.82 -3.88 -10.36
CA LYS A 142 -12.45 -5.10 -9.82
C LYS A 142 -12.50 -5.07 -8.29
N ILE A 143 -11.44 -4.57 -7.65
CA ILE A 143 -11.38 -4.41 -6.19
C ILE A 143 -12.48 -3.43 -5.75
N ASP A 144 -12.61 -2.30 -6.46
CA ASP A 144 -13.66 -1.30 -6.22
C ASP A 144 -15.06 -1.89 -6.25
N ALA A 145 -15.39 -2.63 -7.32
CA ALA A 145 -16.71 -3.23 -7.48
C ALA A 145 -17.04 -4.21 -6.35
N ARG A 146 -16.05 -4.97 -5.87
CA ARG A 146 -16.22 -5.92 -4.76
C ARG A 146 -16.40 -5.19 -3.43
N ILE A 147 -15.60 -4.16 -3.15
CA ILE A 147 -15.75 -3.31 -1.95
C ILE A 147 -17.09 -2.58 -1.96
N GLU A 148 -17.56 -2.07 -3.11
CA GLU A 148 -18.87 -1.42 -3.23
C GLU A 148 -20.02 -2.39 -2.87
N THR A 149 -19.84 -3.68 -3.16
CA THR A 149 -20.82 -4.73 -2.84
C THR A 149 -20.75 -5.17 -1.38
N LEU A 150 -19.54 -5.36 -0.84
CA LEU A 150 -19.31 -5.92 0.50
C LEU A 150 -19.32 -4.86 1.62
N GLY A 151 -19.05 -3.61 1.27
CA GLY A 151 -18.81 -2.52 2.21
C GLY A 151 -17.40 -2.54 2.80
N TYR A 152 -17.12 -1.52 3.61
CA TYR A 152 -15.91 -1.44 4.42
C TYR A 152 -16.13 -2.11 5.78
N PRO A 153 -15.14 -2.85 6.31
CA PRO A 153 -15.26 -3.45 7.63
C PRO A 153 -15.13 -2.40 8.74
N ASP A 154 -15.72 -2.69 9.91
CA ASP A 154 -15.42 -1.95 11.13
C ASP A 154 -14.01 -2.32 11.62
N VAL A 155 -13.12 -1.34 11.70
CA VAL A 155 -11.74 -1.54 12.17
C VAL A 155 -11.63 -1.05 13.61
N PRO A 156 -11.31 -1.92 14.58
CA PRO A 156 -11.12 -1.51 15.96
C PRO A 156 -9.99 -0.48 16.10
N VAL A 157 -10.27 0.61 16.80
CA VAL A 157 -9.28 1.62 17.19
C VAL A 157 -9.00 1.44 18.67
N PRO A 158 -7.84 0.88 19.07
CA PRO A 158 -7.50 0.70 20.48
C PRO A 158 -7.42 2.03 21.23
N ASP A 159 -7.65 2.01 22.55
CA ASP A 159 -7.45 3.18 23.38
C ASP A 159 -5.95 3.49 23.63
N GLY A 160 -5.68 4.70 24.10
CA GLY A 160 -4.33 5.10 24.54
C GLY A 160 -3.41 5.62 23.44
N ALA A 161 -2.21 6.05 23.84
CA ALA A 161 -1.26 6.74 22.97
C ALA A 161 -0.58 5.81 21.94
N GLY A 162 -0.58 4.49 22.18
CA GLY A 162 0.02 3.48 21.31
C GLY A 162 -0.88 2.96 20.19
N PHE A 163 -2.12 3.46 20.09
CA PHE A 163 -3.15 2.84 19.24
C PHE A 163 -2.75 2.67 17.77
N ILE A 164 -1.98 3.60 17.20
CA ILE A 164 -1.51 3.50 15.81
C ILE A 164 -0.60 2.30 15.63
N ALA A 165 0.34 2.08 16.55
CA ALA A 165 1.21 0.92 16.49
C ALA A 165 0.41 -0.39 16.63
N ASP A 166 -0.64 -0.38 17.47
CA ASP A 166 -1.51 -1.55 17.63
C ASP A 166 -2.39 -1.79 16.41
N MET A 167 -2.90 -0.75 15.74
CA MET A 167 -3.61 -0.88 14.46
C MET A 167 -2.69 -1.46 13.38
N VAL A 168 -1.43 -1.01 13.30
CA VAL A 168 -0.44 -1.59 12.38
C VAL A 168 -0.19 -3.07 12.69
N ARG A 169 -0.01 -3.42 13.97
CA ARG A 169 0.14 -4.83 14.40
C ARG A 169 -1.08 -5.67 14.07
N ASN A 170 -2.29 -5.14 14.28
CA ASN A 170 -3.53 -5.85 13.99
C ASN A 170 -3.68 -6.10 12.49
N GLY A 171 -3.38 -5.09 11.67
CA GLY A 171 -3.35 -5.23 10.21
C GLY A 171 -2.35 -6.28 9.73
N ALA A 172 -1.14 -6.29 10.29
CA ALA A 172 -0.13 -7.31 9.99
C ALA A 172 -0.51 -8.71 10.46
N ARG A 173 -1.17 -8.85 11.63
CA ARG A 173 -1.67 -10.13 12.10
C ARG A 173 -2.83 -10.65 11.25
N LEU A 174 -3.65 -9.75 10.70
CA LEU A 174 -4.72 -10.09 9.77
C LEU A 174 -4.17 -10.55 8.42
N SER A 175 -3.14 -9.88 7.89
CA SER A 175 -2.58 -10.18 6.57
C SER A 175 -1.61 -11.37 6.55
N HIS A 176 -0.87 -11.61 7.63
CA HIS A 176 0.18 -12.64 7.70
C HIS A 176 -0.29 -14.07 7.35
N PRO A 177 -1.48 -14.54 7.77
CA PRO A 177 -2.00 -15.84 7.35
C PRO A 177 -2.09 -16.02 5.83
N HIS A 178 -2.21 -14.93 5.06
CA HIS A 178 -2.25 -14.96 3.60
C HIS A 178 -0.86 -14.93 2.93
N TYR A 179 0.23 -14.78 3.70
CA TYR A 179 1.58 -14.71 3.14
C TYR A 179 1.91 -15.94 2.28
N GLN A 180 1.73 -17.13 2.85
CA GLN A 180 1.97 -18.38 2.10
C GLN A 180 0.90 -18.61 1.03
N THR A 181 -0.35 -18.21 1.26
CA THR A 181 -1.40 -18.25 0.23
C THR A 181 -0.96 -17.51 -1.02
N PHE A 182 -0.35 -16.33 -0.88
CA PHE A 182 0.08 -15.56 -2.04
C PHE A 182 1.23 -16.24 -2.80
N ILE A 183 2.17 -16.88 -2.10
CA ILE A 183 3.24 -17.67 -2.73
C ILE A 183 2.67 -18.88 -3.46
N ASP A 184 1.73 -19.59 -2.82
CA ASP A 184 1.16 -20.83 -3.32
C ASP A 184 0.20 -20.62 -4.49
N HIS A 185 -0.45 -19.45 -4.59
CA HIS A 185 -1.54 -19.21 -5.54
C HIS A 185 -1.20 -18.27 -6.69
N TYR A 186 -0.12 -17.49 -6.61
CA TYR A 186 0.18 -16.54 -7.69
C TYR A 186 0.72 -17.23 -8.95
N ASP A 187 0.06 -17.05 -10.10
CA ASP A 187 0.57 -17.51 -11.40
C ASP A 187 1.52 -16.44 -11.97
N LEU A 188 2.82 -16.60 -11.69
CA LEU A 188 3.86 -15.70 -12.15
C LEU A 188 3.99 -15.69 -13.69
N ASP A 189 3.84 -16.84 -14.33
CA ASP A 189 4.01 -17.01 -15.78
C ASP A 189 2.94 -16.25 -16.58
N VAL A 190 1.72 -16.16 -16.03
CA VAL A 190 0.63 -15.35 -16.57
C VAL A 190 0.72 -13.90 -16.11
N GLY A 191 0.92 -13.65 -14.81
CA GLY A 191 0.93 -12.30 -14.24
C GLY A 191 1.99 -11.37 -14.83
N VAL A 192 3.12 -11.90 -15.29
CA VAL A 192 4.14 -11.10 -16.00
C VAL A 192 3.63 -10.55 -17.35
N LYS A 193 2.67 -11.24 -17.98
CA LYS A 193 2.11 -10.90 -19.30
C LYS A 193 0.81 -10.11 -19.16
N ASP A 194 -0.08 -10.60 -18.31
CA ASP A 194 -1.39 -10.03 -17.98
C ASP A 194 -1.54 -10.00 -16.45
N PRO A 195 -1.18 -8.88 -15.79
CA PRO A 195 -1.03 -8.83 -14.33
C PRO A 195 -2.28 -9.27 -13.57
N PRO A 196 -3.49 -8.75 -13.85
CA PRO A 196 -4.69 -9.21 -13.15
C PRO A 196 -4.95 -10.71 -13.25
N ALA A 197 -4.53 -11.37 -14.33
CA ALA A 197 -4.75 -12.80 -14.54
C ALA A 197 -3.78 -13.70 -13.73
N GLY A 198 -2.74 -13.13 -13.12
CA GLY A 198 -1.88 -13.85 -12.18
C GLY A 198 -2.54 -14.08 -10.81
N LEU A 199 -3.60 -13.33 -10.49
CA LEU A 199 -4.36 -13.45 -9.25
C LEU A 199 -5.54 -14.41 -9.45
N ASP A 200 -5.60 -15.48 -8.67
CA ASP A 200 -6.81 -16.30 -8.61
C ASP A 200 -7.84 -15.73 -7.63
N GLU A 201 -9.05 -16.33 -7.61
CA GLU A 201 -10.14 -15.84 -6.74
C GLU A 201 -9.80 -15.94 -5.24
N THR A 202 -8.98 -16.92 -4.82
CA THR A 202 -8.57 -17.04 -3.41
C THR A 202 -7.68 -15.88 -2.99
N MET A 203 -6.70 -15.50 -3.83
CA MET A 203 -5.93 -14.29 -3.59
C MET A 203 -6.81 -13.05 -3.68
N PHE A 204 -7.73 -13.01 -4.65
CA PHE A 204 -8.55 -11.82 -4.91
C PHE A 204 -9.49 -11.49 -3.74
N ASP A 205 -10.14 -12.49 -3.15
CA ASP A 205 -10.98 -12.30 -1.95
C ASP A 205 -10.15 -11.73 -0.78
N ALA A 206 -8.94 -12.26 -0.53
CA ALA A 206 -8.03 -11.73 0.49
C ALA A 206 -7.57 -10.30 0.18
N ILE A 207 -7.25 -9.99 -1.08
CA ILE A 207 -6.85 -8.64 -1.50
C ILE A 207 -7.96 -7.62 -1.23
N VAL A 208 -9.21 -7.98 -1.57
CA VAL A 208 -10.36 -7.11 -1.34
C VAL A 208 -10.55 -6.83 0.14
N GLU A 209 -10.50 -7.87 0.98
CA GLU A 209 -10.60 -7.75 2.43
C GLU A 209 -9.51 -6.82 2.99
N LEU A 210 -8.25 -7.07 2.63
CA LEU A 210 -7.10 -6.33 3.15
C LEU A 210 -7.08 -4.86 2.67
N VAL A 211 -7.44 -4.60 1.42
CA VAL A 211 -7.56 -3.21 0.90
C VAL A 211 -8.72 -2.48 1.56
N ALA A 212 -9.86 -3.14 1.78
CA ALA A 212 -10.99 -2.56 2.50
C ALA A 212 -10.61 -2.25 3.96
N TYR A 213 -9.96 -3.18 4.65
CA TYR A 213 -9.47 -3.02 6.02
C TYR A 213 -8.45 -1.87 6.14
N ALA A 214 -7.48 -1.78 5.22
CA ALA A 214 -6.52 -0.68 5.19
C ALA A 214 -7.21 0.68 4.96
N THR A 215 -8.19 0.73 4.05
CA THR A 215 -8.94 1.97 3.76
C THR A 215 -9.79 2.41 4.96
N ALA A 216 -10.53 1.48 5.56
CA ALA A 216 -11.38 1.73 6.71
C ALA A 216 -10.58 2.14 7.95
N GLY A 217 -9.52 1.42 8.25
CA GLY A 217 -8.65 1.74 9.38
C GLY A 217 -7.96 3.09 9.21
N PHE A 218 -7.54 3.46 7.98
CA PHE A 218 -6.99 4.78 7.75
C PHE A 218 -8.04 5.89 7.90
N GLY A 219 -9.30 5.64 7.50
CA GLY A 219 -10.43 6.53 7.79
C GLY A 219 -10.64 6.76 9.29
N ALA A 220 -10.55 5.69 10.09
CA ALA A 220 -10.63 5.77 11.54
C ALA A 220 -9.45 6.56 12.16
N ILE A 221 -8.23 6.37 11.64
CA ILE A 221 -7.03 7.13 12.02
C ILE A 221 -7.21 8.63 11.74
N LEU A 222 -7.71 8.99 10.54
CA LEU A 222 -8.02 10.38 10.18
C LEU A 222 -9.03 10.98 11.16
N SER A 223 -10.12 10.26 11.42
CA SER A 223 -11.19 10.68 12.32
C SER A 223 -10.67 10.98 13.73
N ARG A 224 -9.87 10.07 14.28
CA ARG A 224 -9.24 10.27 15.59
C ARG A 224 -8.24 11.43 15.58
N GLY A 225 -7.39 11.53 14.56
CA GLY A 225 -6.43 12.63 14.42
C GLY A 225 -7.10 14.01 14.34
N ILE A 226 -8.24 14.11 13.64
CA ILE A 226 -9.07 15.31 13.58
C ILE A 226 -9.63 15.66 14.97
N ALA A 227 -10.22 14.68 15.66
CA ALA A 227 -10.78 14.88 16.99
C ALA A 227 -9.69 15.31 18.00
N GLU A 228 -8.53 14.64 17.99
CA GLU A 228 -7.39 14.96 18.87
C GLU A 228 -6.72 16.31 18.54
N ALA A 229 -6.84 16.78 17.31
CA ALA A 229 -6.34 18.10 16.94
C ALA A 229 -7.20 19.23 17.53
N ALA A 230 -8.46 18.97 17.88
CA ALA A 230 -9.39 19.92 18.51
C ALA A 230 -9.46 21.27 17.78
N VAL A 231 -9.46 21.24 16.44
CA VAL A 231 -9.62 22.41 15.56
C VAL A 231 -10.82 22.19 14.65
N SER A 232 -11.40 23.28 14.14
CA SER A 232 -12.44 23.22 13.10
C SER A 232 -11.81 23.23 11.70
N PRO A 233 -12.41 22.53 10.72
CA PRO A 233 -11.98 22.61 9.33
C PRO A 233 -12.19 24.03 8.80
N PRO A 234 -11.26 24.55 7.96
CA PRO A 234 -11.44 25.86 7.35
C PRO A 234 -12.57 25.80 6.31
N LYS A 235 -13.19 26.95 6.02
CA LYS A 235 -14.08 27.06 4.85
C LYS A 235 -13.25 26.91 3.57
N THR A 236 -13.57 25.92 2.77
CA THR A 236 -12.95 25.66 1.48
C THR A 236 -13.86 26.15 0.35
N ASN A 237 -13.35 27.03 -0.50
CA ASN A 237 -14.05 27.42 -1.73
C ASN A 237 -13.68 26.45 -2.84
N LEU A 238 -14.33 25.29 -2.85
CA LEU A 238 -14.17 24.29 -3.90
C LEU A 238 -15.00 24.66 -5.12
N THR A 239 -14.40 25.37 -6.08
CA THR A 239 -15.01 25.54 -7.40
C THR A 239 -14.44 24.51 -8.36
N LEU A 240 -15.31 23.60 -8.82
CA LEU A 240 -14.94 22.55 -9.77
C LEU A 240 -14.31 23.12 -11.06
N GLN A 241 -14.81 24.27 -11.51
CA GLN A 241 -14.34 24.94 -12.72
C GLN A 241 -12.85 25.33 -12.63
N GLY A 242 -12.45 25.97 -11.52
CA GLY A 242 -11.04 26.33 -11.30
C GLY A 242 -10.14 25.11 -11.12
N TYR A 243 -10.66 23.99 -10.61
CA TYR A 243 -9.90 22.75 -10.53
C TYR A 243 -9.67 22.11 -11.90
N ILE A 244 -10.73 21.99 -12.72
CA ILE A 244 -10.63 21.36 -14.06
C ILE A 244 -9.65 22.13 -14.95
N GLU A 245 -9.62 23.46 -14.85
CA GLU A 245 -8.68 24.31 -15.58
C GLU A 245 -7.21 24.08 -15.21
N THR A 246 -6.94 23.52 -14.02
CA THR A 246 -5.58 23.15 -13.57
C THR A 246 -5.19 21.71 -13.86
N LEU A 247 -6.06 20.92 -14.52
CA LEU A 247 -5.76 19.53 -14.81
C LEU A 247 -4.95 19.38 -16.09
N ASP A 248 -3.66 19.04 -15.93
CA ASP A 248 -2.82 18.54 -17.02
C ASP A 248 -3.15 17.08 -17.38
N ILE A 249 -4.41 16.78 -17.71
CA ILE A 249 -4.89 15.40 -17.96
C ILE A 249 -4.01 14.65 -18.97
N PRO A 250 -3.65 15.23 -20.14
CA PRO A 250 -2.81 14.53 -21.11
C PRO A 250 -1.43 14.16 -20.54
N LEU A 251 -0.77 15.10 -19.83
CA LEU A 251 0.52 14.85 -19.19
C LEU A 251 0.41 13.71 -18.17
N ARG A 252 -0.67 13.71 -17.37
CA ARG A 252 -0.90 12.70 -16.32
C ARG A 252 -1.21 11.31 -16.89
N TRP A 253 -1.80 11.22 -18.07
CA TRP A 253 -1.96 9.95 -18.80
C TRP A 253 -0.61 9.42 -19.27
N VAL A 254 0.27 10.30 -19.77
CA VAL A 254 1.65 9.93 -20.13
C VAL A 254 2.42 9.44 -18.90
N THR A 255 2.35 10.14 -17.76
CA THR A 255 2.99 9.70 -16.51
C THR A 255 2.49 8.32 -16.06
N ALA A 256 1.18 8.07 -16.15
CA ALA A 256 0.61 6.76 -15.80
C ALA A 256 1.18 5.64 -16.67
N LYS A 257 1.23 5.86 -18.00
CA LYS A 257 1.81 4.91 -18.96
C LYS A 257 3.29 4.67 -18.71
N LEU A 258 4.05 5.70 -18.33
CA LEU A 258 5.47 5.56 -17.99
C LEU A 258 5.70 4.72 -16.73
N SER A 259 4.87 4.90 -15.69
CA SER A 259 4.92 4.08 -14.47
C SER A 259 4.61 2.62 -14.80
N ASP A 260 3.53 2.36 -15.52
CA ASP A 260 3.13 1.02 -15.95
C ASP A 260 4.23 0.34 -16.79
N ALA A 261 4.87 1.09 -17.69
CA ALA A 261 6.01 0.61 -18.47
C ALA A 261 7.27 0.38 -17.62
N ALA A 262 7.46 1.11 -16.52
CA ALA A 262 8.55 0.86 -15.59
C ALA A 262 8.32 -0.44 -14.79
N ASP A 263 7.11 -0.63 -14.26
CA ASP A 263 6.72 -1.86 -13.55
C ASP A 263 6.84 -3.08 -14.45
N LYS A 264 6.26 -3.02 -15.65
CA LYS A 264 6.39 -4.06 -16.67
C LYS A 264 7.84 -4.42 -16.96
N ARG A 265 8.72 -3.42 -17.11
CA ARG A 265 10.15 -3.66 -17.38
C ARG A 265 10.83 -4.35 -16.21
N THR A 266 10.56 -3.93 -14.98
CA THR A 266 11.13 -4.54 -13.77
C THR A 266 10.68 -5.99 -13.63
N VAL A 267 9.36 -6.24 -13.65
CA VAL A 267 8.77 -7.58 -13.56
C VAL A 267 9.27 -8.49 -14.68
N THR A 268 9.36 -8.00 -15.91
CA THR A 268 9.91 -8.78 -17.04
C THR A 268 11.38 -9.16 -16.84
N ARG A 269 12.21 -8.28 -16.24
CA ARG A 269 13.62 -8.59 -15.95
C ARG A 269 13.74 -9.64 -14.85
N MET A 270 12.96 -9.50 -13.78
CA MET A 270 12.87 -10.48 -12.70
C MET A 270 12.49 -11.85 -13.24
N TYR A 271 11.42 -11.91 -14.03
CA TYR A 271 10.95 -13.14 -14.65
C TYR A 271 11.99 -13.80 -15.55
N LYS A 272 12.73 -13.03 -16.36
CA LYS A 272 13.82 -13.58 -17.19
C LYS A 272 14.96 -14.15 -16.35
N GLU A 273 15.29 -13.54 -15.22
CA GLU A 273 16.30 -14.08 -14.30
C GLU A 273 15.79 -15.37 -13.65
N TYR A 274 14.55 -15.36 -13.18
CA TYR A 274 13.88 -16.52 -12.60
C TYR A 274 13.87 -17.70 -13.56
N GLN A 275 13.38 -17.53 -14.78
CA GLN A 275 13.34 -18.57 -15.82
C GLN A 275 14.74 -19.12 -16.16
N LYS A 276 15.79 -18.31 -16.04
CA LYS A 276 17.16 -18.74 -16.33
C LYS A 276 17.84 -19.45 -15.16
N THR A 277 17.52 -19.07 -13.92
CA THR A 277 18.33 -19.44 -12.75
C THR A 277 17.54 -20.11 -11.63
N GLY A 278 16.21 -20.18 -11.74
CA GLY A 278 15.31 -20.65 -10.69
C GLY A 278 15.11 -19.64 -9.55
N LYS A 279 15.69 -18.44 -9.63
CA LYS A 279 15.69 -17.46 -8.54
C LYS A 279 15.85 -16.03 -9.04
N VAL A 280 15.48 -15.04 -8.23
CA VAL A 280 15.70 -13.62 -8.53
C VAL A 280 16.62 -13.01 -7.48
N ILE A 281 17.79 -12.52 -7.89
CA ILE A 281 18.78 -11.91 -6.99
C ILE A 281 19.27 -10.59 -7.58
N ARG A 282 19.71 -10.59 -8.84
CA ARG A 282 20.36 -9.43 -9.48
C ARG A 282 19.36 -8.36 -9.85
N THR A 283 18.20 -8.77 -10.35
CA THR A 283 17.15 -7.90 -10.87
C THR A 283 16.08 -7.56 -9.83
N LEU A 284 16.25 -8.02 -8.59
CA LEU A 284 15.43 -7.56 -7.46
C LEU A 284 15.40 -6.02 -7.41
N PRO A 285 14.23 -5.42 -7.14
CA PRO A 285 14.09 -4.03 -6.72
C PRO A 285 14.98 -3.65 -5.53
N ASP A 286 15.22 -2.34 -5.34
CA ASP A 286 16.17 -1.83 -4.34
C ASP A 286 15.68 -2.05 -2.89
N ASP A 287 14.37 -1.89 -2.69
CA ASP A 287 13.61 -2.25 -1.49
C ASP A 287 13.78 -3.73 -1.15
N ASP A 288 13.41 -4.63 -2.07
CA ASP A 288 13.51 -6.08 -1.86
C ASP A 288 14.96 -6.50 -1.55
N LYS A 289 15.95 -5.89 -2.23
CA LYS A 289 17.37 -6.15 -1.97
C LYS A 289 17.80 -5.75 -0.57
N GLU A 290 17.38 -4.57 -0.10
CA GLU A 290 17.80 -4.08 1.21
C GLU A 290 17.09 -4.85 2.32
N ILE A 291 15.79 -5.15 2.20
CA ILE A 291 15.06 -5.99 3.16
C ILE A 291 15.69 -7.38 3.22
N ARG A 292 15.88 -8.05 2.08
CA ARG A 292 16.52 -9.37 2.02
C ARG A 292 17.89 -9.37 2.68
N LYS A 293 18.70 -8.33 2.47
CA LYS A 293 20.02 -8.17 3.09
C LYS A 293 19.94 -7.98 4.61
N LEU A 294 19.01 -7.15 5.08
CA LEU A 294 18.82 -6.91 6.52
C LEU A 294 18.26 -8.15 7.21
N HIS A 295 17.30 -8.84 6.60
CA HIS A 295 16.72 -10.09 7.07
C HIS A 295 17.76 -11.21 7.18
N ALA A 296 18.56 -11.42 6.12
CA ALA A 296 19.65 -12.40 6.13
C ALA A 296 20.63 -12.16 7.29
N LYS A 297 20.98 -10.89 7.54
CA LYS A 297 21.92 -10.51 8.59
C LYS A 297 21.33 -10.60 10.00
N GLN A 298 20.11 -10.09 10.19
CA GLN A 298 19.56 -9.82 11.52
C GLN A 298 18.68 -10.96 12.04
N VAL A 299 17.96 -11.63 11.13
CA VAL A 299 17.00 -12.68 11.47
C VAL A 299 17.61 -14.05 11.20
N LEU A 300 17.94 -14.37 9.95
CA LEU A 300 18.47 -15.68 9.57
C LEU A 300 19.91 -15.91 10.08
N ARG A 301 20.66 -14.82 10.28
CA ARG A 301 22.09 -14.83 10.67
C ARG A 301 22.97 -15.63 9.69
N VAL A 302 22.64 -15.58 8.40
CA VAL A 302 23.38 -16.23 7.32
C VAL A 302 24.04 -15.20 6.39
N PRO A 303 25.23 -15.49 5.83
CA PRO A 303 25.80 -14.65 4.79
C PRO A 303 24.92 -14.65 3.53
N LEU A 304 24.81 -13.50 2.86
CA LEU A 304 24.08 -13.41 1.59
C LEU A 304 24.58 -14.39 0.52
N LYS A 305 25.87 -14.74 0.53
CA LYS A 305 26.43 -15.74 -0.39
C LYS A 305 25.83 -17.13 -0.18
N GLU A 306 25.46 -17.46 1.05
CA GLU A 306 24.80 -18.71 1.40
C GLU A 306 23.32 -18.66 1.01
N LEU A 307 22.62 -17.59 1.39
CA LEU A 307 21.22 -17.38 1.01
C LEU A 307 21.03 -17.36 -0.53
N ASN A 308 21.98 -16.79 -1.27
CA ASN A 308 21.97 -16.81 -2.74
C ASN A 308 22.00 -18.23 -3.34
N LYS A 309 22.55 -19.22 -2.62
CA LYS A 309 22.62 -20.62 -3.06
C LYS A 309 21.40 -21.44 -2.64
N GLN A 310 20.60 -20.94 -1.71
CA GLN A 310 19.38 -21.61 -1.28
C GLN A 310 18.42 -21.73 -2.47
N GLU A 311 18.00 -22.95 -2.78
CA GLU A 311 16.93 -23.21 -3.74
C GLU A 311 15.61 -22.70 -3.18
N ILE A 312 14.75 -22.19 -4.06
CA ILE A 312 13.41 -21.80 -3.65
C ILE A 312 12.50 -23.03 -3.64
N GLY A 313 11.49 -23.01 -2.77
CA GLY A 313 10.37 -23.93 -2.82
C GLY A 313 9.43 -23.68 -4.01
N PRO A 314 8.39 -24.51 -4.17
CA PRO A 314 7.42 -24.34 -5.24
C PRO A 314 6.64 -23.03 -5.09
N ILE A 315 6.31 -22.41 -6.22
CA ILE A 315 5.48 -21.22 -6.31
C ILE A 315 4.27 -21.48 -7.21
N GLY A 316 3.13 -20.86 -6.93
CA GLY A 316 1.91 -21.01 -7.73
C GLY A 316 1.31 -22.42 -7.73
N SER A 317 1.80 -23.33 -6.87
CA SER A 317 1.46 -24.76 -6.89
C SER A 317 0.03 -25.10 -6.52
N LYS A 318 -0.73 -24.17 -5.94
CA LYS A 318 -2.16 -24.35 -5.57
C LYS A 318 -3.09 -23.52 -6.45
N ASN A 319 -2.56 -22.84 -7.46
CA ASN A 319 -3.39 -22.19 -8.46
C ASN A 319 -3.97 -23.26 -9.39
N LYS A 320 -5.30 -23.42 -9.40
CA LYS A 320 -5.99 -24.42 -10.22
C LYS A 320 -5.64 -24.34 -11.71
N ALA A 321 -5.43 -23.12 -12.23
CA ALA A 321 -5.07 -22.93 -13.63
C ALA A 321 -3.60 -23.30 -13.93
N VAL A 322 -2.76 -23.40 -12.90
CA VAL A 322 -1.39 -23.91 -13.00
C VAL A 322 -1.38 -25.43 -12.90
N GLU A 323 -2.21 -26.03 -12.03
CA GLU A 323 -2.33 -27.49 -11.91
C GLU A 323 -2.80 -28.18 -13.22
N GLU A 324 -3.57 -27.46 -14.04
CA GLU A 324 -4.12 -27.97 -15.31
C GLU A 324 -3.17 -27.84 -16.53
N ARG A 325 -1.96 -27.29 -16.38
CA ARG A 325 -0.98 -27.07 -17.47
C ARG A 325 0.19 -28.05 -17.42
#